data_AF-A0A444WYR1-F1
#
_entry.id   AF-A0A444WYR1-F1
#
_cell.length_a   1.000
_cell.length_b   1.000
_cell.length_c   1.000
_cell.angle_alpha   90.00
_cell.angle_beta   90.00
_cell.angle_gamma   90.00
#
_symmetry.space_group_name_H-M   'P 1'
#
loop_
_entity.id
_entity.type
_entity.pdbx_description
1 polymer ?
#
loop_
_entity_poly.entity_id
_entity_poly.type
_entity_poly.pdbx_seq_one_letter_code
_entity_poly.pdbx_strand_id
1 'polypeptide(L)'
;MMMLAKAYNTETSTLKLENGNIRIVPELFQHLFVDDFPLFDSSNPTHVSIKTRYHRLKTVQLRHFVKHCPMDIEDGRMEFRRHFILLMLKTFLCPTVEHVISPWHIDTVLDVSDPARYRWPLHIFNSLEQAIRKYQHKKNKSCEGCMLGLLVLYFQKLKHGELEDCQEPEPWLSAWTAKELSAMAETIQPEVINLLDCSEPAQNEDGGKEGATIEDTSDPSPE
;
A
#
# COMPACT_ATOMS: atom_id res chain seq x y z
N MET A 1 -2.30 -0.81 10.56
CA MET A 1 -1.90 -0.43 9.18
C MET A 1 -2.46 0.90 8.71
N MET A 2 -3.76 1.20 8.83
CA MET A 2 -4.34 2.47 8.33
C MET A 2 -3.70 3.74 8.94
N MET A 3 -3.19 3.67 10.17
CA MET A 3 -2.43 4.75 10.79
C MET A 3 -1.16 5.12 10.01
N LEU A 4 -0.46 4.14 9.43
CA LEU A 4 0.72 4.39 8.58
C LEU A 4 0.33 5.14 7.31
N ALA A 5 -0.82 4.82 6.69
CA ALA A 5 -1.32 5.58 5.55
C ALA A 5 -1.73 7.01 5.93
N LYS A 6 -2.27 7.23 7.14
CA LYS A 6 -2.58 8.58 7.64
C LYS A 6 -1.33 9.40 7.93
N ALA A 7 -0.28 8.76 8.45
CA ALA A 7 0.99 9.39 8.80
C ALA A 7 1.91 9.63 7.58
N TYR A 8 1.59 9.05 6.43
CA TYR A 8 2.36 9.23 5.19
C TYR A 8 2.07 10.60 4.54
N ASN A 9 3.10 11.42 4.39
CA ASN A 9 3.05 12.66 3.62
C ASN A 9 3.37 12.38 2.15
N THR A 10 2.37 12.55 1.29
CA THR A 10 2.47 12.24 -0.14
C THR A 10 3.18 13.31 -0.95
N GLU A 11 3.35 14.53 -0.44
CA GLU A 11 4.10 15.60 -1.12
C GLU A 11 5.61 15.37 -1.03
N THR A 12 6.06 14.82 0.09
CA THR A 12 7.48 14.59 0.40
C THR A 12 7.86 13.11 0.35
N SER A 13 6.93 12.23 -0.03
CA SER A 13 7.05 10.76 0.02
C SER A 13 7.64 10.26 1.34
N THR A 14 7.15 10.80 2.46
CA THR A 14 7.75 10.60 3.79
C THR A 14 6.73 10.02 4.77
N LEU A 15 7.06 8.90 5.40
CA LEU A 15 6.31 8.35 6.52
C LEU A 15 6.75 9.08 7.80
N LYS A 16 5.85 9.84 8.41
CA LYS A 16 6.13 10.57 9.66
C LYS A 16 5.86 9.67 10.86
N LEU A 17 6.86 9.51 11.73
CA LEU A 17 6.76 8.67 12.92
C LEU A 17 7.32 9.43 14.12
N GLU A 18 6.88 9.09 15.33
CA GLU A 18 7.36 9.70 16.57
C GLU A 18 8.87 9.48 16.80
N ASN A 19 9.38 8.34 16.34
CA ASN A 19 10.79 7.93 16.43
C ASN A 19 11.60 8.31 15.18
N GLY A 20 11.13 9.28 14.39
CA GLY A 20 11.83 9.83 13.24
C GLY A 20 11.21 9.44 11.89
N ASN A 21 11.41 10.31 10.90
CA ASN A 21 10.77 10.17 9.59
C ASN A 21 11.46 9.10 8.73
N ILE A 22 10.71 8.41 7.87
CA ILE A 22 11.27 7.56 6.80
C ILE A 22 10.95 8.22 5.47
N ARG A 23 11.98 8.69 4.77
CA ARG A 23 11.82 9.24 3.43
C ARG A 23 11.89 8.12 2.39
N ILE A 24 10.75 7.78 1.79
CA ILE A 24 10.64 6.67 0.83
C ILE A 24 11.02 7.18 -0.56
N VAL A 25 12.29 7.05 -0.90
CA VAL A 25 12.84 7.53 -2.18
C VAL A 25 13.41 6.37 -3.01
N PRO A 26 13.56 6.53 -4.34
CA PRO A 26 14.11 5.48 -5.20
C PRO A 26 15.45 4.93 -4.73
N GLU A 27 16.28 5.76 -4.08
CA GLU A 27 17.60 5.42 -3.51
C GLU A 27 17.52 4.30 -2.49
N LEU A 28 16.46 4.24 -1.67
CA LEU A 28 16.24 3.13 -0.73
C LEU A 28 16.13 1.77 -1.43
N PHE A 29 15.80 1.77 -2.72
CA PHE A 29 15.61 0.57 -3.53
C PHE A 29 16.70 0.38 -4.59
N GLN A 30 17.69 1.29 -4.69
CA GLN A 30 18.68 1.28 -5.77
C GLN A 30 19.61 0.07 -5.73
N HIS A 31 19.90 -0.47 -4.54
CA HIS A 31 20.76 -1.65 -4.40
C HIS A 31 20.11 -2.98 -4.82
N LEU A 32 18.81 -2.97 -5.16
CA LEU A 32 18.05 -4.20 -5.34
C LEU A 32 17.81 -4.58 -6.82
N PHE A 33 17.80 -3.65 -7.78
CA PHE A 33 17.32 -3.90 -9.16
C PHE A 33 17.84 -2.91 -10.22
N VAL A 34 17.86 -3.32 -11.50
CA VAL A 34 18.61 -2.61 -12.57
C VAL A 34 17.70 -1.91 -13.60
N ASP A 35 16.54 -2.50 -13.94
CA ASP A 35 15.76 -2.06 -15.11
C ASP A 35 14.37 -1.48 -14.76
N ASP A 36 13.94 -0.50 -15.55
CA ASP A 36 12.54 -0.04 -15.59
C ASP A 36 11.67 -0.99 -16.43
N PHE A 37 10.38 -1.01 -16.15
CA PHE A 37 9.43 -1.79 -16.97
C PHE A 37 9.30 -1.20 -18.38
N PRO A 38 9.17 -2.06 -19.41
CA PRO A 38 8.92 -1.59 -20.77
C PRO A 38 7.60 -0.81 -20.83
N LEU A 39 7.60 0.28 -21.58
CA LEU A 39 6.39 1.05 -21.83
C LEU A 39 5.58 0.39 -22.95
N PHE A 40 4.25 0.40 -22.79
CA PHE A 40 3.35 -0.04 -23.85
C PHE A 40 3.57 0.76 -25.14
N ASP A 41 3.59 0.04 -26.26
CA ASP A 41 3.73 0.60 -27.60
C ASP A 41 2.57 0.08 -28.44
N SER A 42 1.71 1.00 -28.88
CA SER A 42 0.54 0.66 -29.70
C SER A 42 0.91 0.23 -31.12
N SER A 43 2.12 0.55 -31.59
CA SER A 43 2.63 0.14 -32.89
C SER A 43 3.22 -1.27 -32.87
N ASN A 44 3.55 -1.79 -31.69
CA ASN A 44 4.08 -3.14 -31.52
C ASN A 44 2.94 -4.18 -31.45
N PRO A 45 2.82 -5.10 -32.43
CA PRO A 45 1.73 -6.07 -32.47
C PRO A 45 1.74 -7.04 -31.28
N THR A 46 2.92 -7.34 -30.73
CA THR A 46 3.06 -8.19 -29.53
C THR A 46 2.48 -7.50 -28.31
N HIS A 47 2.76 -6.21 -28.12
CA HIS A 47 2.20 -5.43 -27.02
C HIS A 47 0.67 -5.37 -27.11
N VAL A 48 0.13 -5.10 -28.31
CA VAL A 48 -1.31 -5.08 -28.56
C VAL A 48 -1.97 -6.43 -28.26
N SER A 49 -1.33 -7.54 -28.66
CA SER A 49 -1.81 -8.90 -28.36
C SER A 49 -1.86 -9.17 -26.85
N ILE A 50 -0.77 -8.87 -26.13
CA ILE A 50 -0.69 -9.03 -24.67
C ILE A 50 -1.78 -8.19 -23.99
N LYS A 51 -1.91 -6.90 -24.34
CA LYS A 51 -2.95 -6.03 -23.79
C LYS A 51 -4.34 -6.60 -24.05
N THR A 52 -4.64 -7.02 -25.28
CA THR A 52 -5.95 -7.58 -25.65
C THR A 52 -6.27 -8.85 -24.85
N ARG A 53 -5.27 -9.70 -24.63
CA ARG A 53 -5.43 -10.97 -23.91
C ARG A 53 -5.70 -10.79 -22.41
N TYR A 54 -4.99 -9.87 -21.76
CA TYR A 54 -5.05 -9.72 -20.30
C TYR A 54 -5.93 -8.57 -19.82
N HIS A 55 -6.22 -7.58 -20.65
CA HIS A 55 -7.10 -6.49 -20.27
C HIS A 55 -8.48 -7.01 -19.88
N ARG A 56 -8.95 -6.58 -18.71
CA ARG A 56 -10.23 -7.02 -18.10
C ARG A 56 -10.31 -8.51 -17.75
N LEU A 57 -9.20 -9.25 -17.82
CA LEU A 57 -9.17 -10.64 -17.37
C LEU A 57 -9.48 -10.70 -15.87
N LYS A 58 -10.34 -11.63 -15.45
CA LYS A 58 -10.77 -11.72 -14.05
C LYS A 58 -9.72 -12.42 -13.20
N THR A 59 -9.58 -12.00 -11.94
CA THR A 59 -8.66 -12.65 -10.99
C THR A 59 -8.93 -14.15 -10.81
N VAL A 60 -10.20 -14.58 -10.93
CA VAL A 60 -10.57 -16.01 -10.89
C VAL A 60 -10.01 -16.80 -12.07
N GLN A 61 -9.97 -16.19 -13.26
CA GLN A 61 -9.40 -16.81 -14.46
C GLN A 61 -7.88 -16.91 -14.34
N LEU A 62 -7.23 -15.86 -13.82
CA LEU A 62 -5.79 -15.89 -13.51
C LEU A 62 -5.46 -17.02 -12.53
N ARG A 63 -6.19 -17.12 -11.42
CA ARG A 63 -6.00 -18.16 -10.41
C ARG A 63 -6.22 -19.55 -10.97
N HIS A 64 -7.25 -19.72 -11.81
CA HIS A 64 -7.52 -20.99 -12.47
C HIS A 64 -6.36 -21.39 -13.39
N PHE A 65 -5.87 -20.46 -14.21
CA PHE A 65 -4.76 -20.73 -15.13
C PHE A 65 -3.48 -21.09 -14.38
N VAL A 66 -3.06 -20.28 -13.40
CA VAL A 66 -1.83 -20.53 -12.62
C VAL A 66 -1.82 -21.93 -11.99
N LYS A 67 -2.97 -22.45 -11.56
CA LYS A 67 -3.10 -23.78 -10.96
C LYS A 67 -2.93 -24.95 -11.95
N HIS A 68 -3.22 -24.73 -13.24
CA HIS A 68 -3.29 -25.79 -14.24
C HIS A 68 -2.35 -25.55 -15.42
N CYS A 69 -1.46 -24.57 -15.33
CA CYS A 69 -0.59 -24.19 -16.43
C CYS A 69 0.51 -25.24 -16.64
N PRO A 70 0.62 -25.82 -17.86
CA PRO A 70 1.77 -26.65 -18.21
C PRO A 70 3.02 -25.78 -18.38
N MET A 71 4.11 -26.14 -17.70
CA MET A 71 5.38 -25.39 -17.68
C MET A 71 6.53 -26.10 -18.41
N ASP A 72 6.19 -27.09 -19.25
CA ASP A 72 7.16 -27.98 -19.89
C ASP A 72 7.98 -27.28 -20.98
N ILE A 73 7.40 -26.26 -21.64
CA ILE A 73 8.03 -25.46 -22.70
C ILE A 73 8.17 -23.99 -22.29
N GLU A 74 9.08 -23.25 -22.93
CA GLU A 74 9.36 -21.85 -22.59
C GLU A 74 8.15 -20.95 -22.77
N ASP A 75 7.37 -21.13 -23.84
CA ASP A 75 6.13 -20.36 -24.04
C ASP A 75 5.13 -20.55 -22.89
N GLY A 76 5.01 -21.78 -22.37
CA GLY A 76 4.18 -22.10 -21.21
C GLY A 76 4.70 -21.43 -19.94
N ARG A 77 6.04 -21.43 -19.73
CA ARG A 77 6.67 -20.72 -18.60
C ARG A 77 6.47 -19.21 -18.68
N MET A 78 6.61 -18.61 -19.86
CA MET A 78 6.37 -17.20 -20.09
C MET A 78 4.90 -16.85 -19.80
N GLU A 79 3.96 -17.66 -20.28
CA GLU A 79 2.53 -17.47 -20.02
C GLU A 79 2.19 -17.61 -18.53
N PHE A 80 2.80 -18.58 -17.85
CA PHE A 80 2.71 -18.72 -16.40
C PHE A 80 3.21 -17.47 -15.68
N ARG A 81 4.41 -16.97 -16.02
CA ARG A 81 4.98 -15.76 -15.39
C ARG A 81 4.05 -14.56 -15.54
N ARG A 82 3.47 -14.32 -16.74
CA ARG A 82 2.49 -13.24 -16.95
C ARG A 82 1.28 -13.38 -16.04
N HIS A 83 0.68 -14.58 -15.99
CA HIS A 83 -0.49 -14.82 -15.14
C HIS A 83 -0.18 -14.69 -13.64
N PHE A 84 0.97 -15.21 -13.23
CA PHE A 84 1.41 -15.16 -11.84
C PHE A 84 1.68 -13.72 -11.39
N ILE A 85 2.41 -12.94 -12.18
CA ILE A 85 2.68 -11.52 -11.90
C ILE A 85 1.37 -10.74 -11.79
N LEU A 86 0.47 -10.89 -12.77
CA LEU A 86 -0.84 -10.20 -12.74
C LEU A 86 -1.68 -10.62 -11.52
N LEU A 87 -1.65 -11.90 -11.14
CA LEU A 87 -2.33 -12.39 -9.96
C LEU A 87 -1.76 -11.71 -8.71
N MET A 88 -0.44 -11.70 -8.55
CA MET A 88 0.25 -11.09 -7.41
C MET A 88 0.00 -9.58 -7.30
N LEU A 89 0.08 -8.84 -8.41
CA LEU A 89 -0.28 -7.43 -8.46
C LEU A 89 -1.72 -7.23 -8.03
N LYS A 90 -2.64 -8.03 -8.57
CA LYS A 90 -4.08 -7.83 -8.34
C LYS A 90 -4.53 -8.21 -6.94
N THR A 91 -3.91 -9.21 -6.32
CA THR A 91 -4.35 -9.73 -5.01
C THR A 91 -3.56 -9.19 -3.83
N PHE A 92 -2.32 -8.71 -4.05
CA PHE A 92 -1.41 -8.47 -2.94
C PHE A 92 -0.54 -7.22 -3.09
N LEU A 93 0.16 -7.05 -4.21
CA LEU A 93 1.15 -5.98 -4.35
C LEU A 93 0.50 -4.63 -4.71
N CYS A 94 -0.54 -4.63 -5.55
CA CYS A 94 -1.30 -3.44 -5.95
C CYS A 94 -2.81 -3.73 -5.93
N PRO A 95 -3.38 -4.24 -4.81
CA PRO A 95 -4.79 -4.63 -4.77
C PRO A 95 -5.68 -3.41 -5.00
N THR A 96 -6.64 -3.59 -5.91
CA THR A 96 -7.69 -2.62 -6.23
C THR A 96 -9.07 -3.23 -6.00
N VAL A 97 -10.10 -2.40 -5.78
CA VAL A 97 -11.49 -2.88 -5.61
C VAL A 97 -12.04 -3.62 -6.82
N GLU A 98 -11.60 -3.26 -8.04
CA GLU A 98 -12.03 -3.94 -9.25
C GLU A 98 -11.58 -5.41 -9.26
N HIS A 99 -12.36 -6.33 -9.82
CA HIS A 99 -11.97 -7.75 -9.88
C HIS A 99 -11.33 -8.16 -11.21
N VAL A 100 -10.95 -7.18 -12.00
CA VAL A 100 -10.37 -7.35 -13.34
C VAL A 100 -9.00 -6.69 -13.44
N ILE A 101 -8.20 -7.12 -14.41
CA ILE A 101 -6.90 -6.51 -14.67
C ILE A 101 -7.07 -5.12 -15.32
N SER A 102 -6.59 -4.11 -14.60
CA SER A 102 -6.43 -2.75 -15.08
C SER A 102 -5.37 -2.66 -16.19
N PRO A 103 -5.53 -1.76 -17.18
CA PRO A 103 -4.50 -1.47 -18.19
C PRO A 103 -3.13 -1.15 -17.59
N TRP A 104 -3.08 -0.57 -16.40
CA TRP A 104 -1.82 -0.15 -15.76
C TRP A 104 -0.91 -1.33 -15.38
N HIS A 105 -1.45 -2.54 -15.21
CA HIS A 105 -0.62 -3.72 -14.93
C HIS A 105 -0.01 -4.33 -16.20
N ILE A 106 -0.42 -3.91 -17.40
CA ILE A 106 0.00 -4.55 -18.65
C ILE A 106 1.50 -4.38 -18.89
N ASP A 107 2.04 -3.20 -18.59
CA ASP A 107 3.46 -2.89 -18.77
C ASP A 107 4.37 -3.88 -18.03
N THR A 108 3.93 -4.35 -16.86
CA THR A 108 4.68 -5.30 -16.02
C THR A 108 4.78 -6.71 -16.60
N VAL A 109 4.03 -7.00 -17.67
CA VAL A 109 3.98 -8.34 -18.29
C VAL A 109 4.26 -8.32 -19.79
N LEU A 110 4.72 -7.19 -20.34
CA LEU A 110 5.14 -7.13 -21.75
C LEU A 110 6.34 -8.05 -21.98
N ASP A 111 7.35 -7.96 -21.11
CA ASP A 111 8.49 -8.87 -21.07
C ASP A 111 8.62 -9.53 -19.69
N VAL A 112 8.61 -10.86 -19.69
CA VAL A 112 8.73 -11.70 -18.49
C VAL A 112 9.85 -12.74 -18.64
N SER A 113 10.80 -12.48 -19.55
CA SER A 113 11.95 -13.38 -19.80
C SER A 113 12.82 -13.49 -18.56
N ASP A 114 13.04 -12.35 -17.92
CA ASP A 114 13.64 -12.23 -16.60
C ASP A 114 12.87 -11.17 -15.81
N PRO A 115 11.88 -11.56 -15.00
CA PRO A 115 11.15 -10.61 -14.17
C PRO A 115 12.00 -10.03 -13.04
N ALA A 116 13.05 -10.72 -12.60
CA ALA A 116 13.81 -10.33 -11.41
C ALA A 116 14.66 -9.07 -11.63
N ARG A 117 14.97 -8.71 -12.88
CA ARG A 117 15.76 -7.51 -13.21
C ARG A 117 15.05 -6.18 -12.94
N TYR A 118 13.71 -6.19 -12.87
CA TYR A 118 12.93 -4.97 -12.78
C TYR A 118 12.87 -4.39 -11.36
N ARG A 119 12.77 -3.06 -11.27
CA ARG A 119 12.60 -2.31 -10.01
C ARG A 119 11.23 -2.48 -9.37
N TRP A 120 10.87 -3.71 -9.00
CA TRP A 120 9.59 -4.05 -8.37
C TRP A 120 9.26 -3.20 -7.13
N PRO A 121 10.16 -2.98 -6.16
CA PRO A 121 9.84 -2.19 -4.98
C PRO A 121 9.37 -0.79 -5.36
N LEU A 122 10.11 -0.11 -6.25
CA LEU A 122 9.76 1.24 -6.71
C LEU A 122 8.37 1.27 -7.37
N HIS A 123 8.07 0.30 -8.23
CA HIS A 123 6.77 0.19 -8.88
C HIS A 123 5.63 -0.02 -7.87
N ILE A 124 5.83 -0.88 -6.87
CA ILE A 124 4.86 -1.17 -5.81
C ILE A 124 4.66 0.08 -4.92
N PHE A 125 5.74 0.78 -4.56
CA PHE A 125 5.67 1.99 -3.74
C PHE A 125 5.01 3.15 -4.47
N ASN A 126 5.29 3.35 -5.76
CA ASN A 126 4.59 4.34 -6.58
C ASN A 126 3.07 4.06 -6.63
N SER A 127 2.68 2.79 -6.74
CA SER A 127 1.28 2.37 -6.67
C SER A 127 0.65 2.69 -5.32
N LEU A 128 1.36 2.34 -4.25
CA LEU A 128 0.91 2.53 -2.88
C LEU A 128 0.74 4.02 -2.57
N GLU A 129 1.69 4.85 -2.98
CA GLU A 129 1.60 6.30 -2.82
C GLU A 129 0.36 6.88 -3.52
N GLN A 130 0.10 6.48 -4.78
CA GLN A 130 -1.11 6.91 -5.47
C GLN A 130 -2.38 6.46 -4.75
N ALA A 131 -2.38 5.26 -4.19
CA ALA A 131 -3.52 4.74 -3.43
C ALA A 131 -3.71 5.49 -2.10
N ILE A 132 -2.62 5.85 -1.40
CA ILE A 132 -2.65 6.68 -0.19
C ILE A 132 -3.14 8.09 -0.53
N ARG A 133 -2.64 8.71 -1.61
CA ARG A 133 -3.14 10.02 -2.10
C ARG A 133 -4.65 9.96 -2.31
N LYS A 134 -5.16 8.93 -2.99
CA LYS A 134 -6.61 8.74 -3.19
C LYS A 134 -7.34 8.56 -1.86
N TYR A 135 -6.82 7.75 -0.96
CA TYR A 135 -7.38 7.51 0.37
C TYR A 135 -7.52 8.81 1.18
N GLN A 136 -6.44 9.59 1.26
CA GLN A 136 -6.37 10.85 1.99
C GLN A 136 -7.27 11.93 1.40
N HIS A 137 -7.19 12.16 0.08
CA HIS A 137 -7.98 13.22 -0.58
C HIS A 137 -9.47 12.88 -0.67
N LYS A 138 -9.83 11.64 -0.97
CA LYS A 138 -11.24 11.23 -1.14
C LYS A 138 -11.89 10.76 0.16
N LYS A 139 -11.16 10.73 1.28
CA LYS A 139 -11.60 10.18 2.57
C LYS A 139 -12.24 8.79 2.42
N ASN A 140 -11.66 7.95 1.57
CA ASN A 140 -12.16 6.59 1.36
C ASN A 140 -12.07 5.79 2.66
N LYS A 141 -12.96 4.81 2.86
CA LYS A 141 -12.94 3.97 4.07
C LYS A 141 -11.74 3.02 4.14
N SER A 142 -11.15 2.69 2.99
CA SER A 142 -9.99 1.80 2.85
C SER A 142 -8.93 2.43 1.95
N CYS A 143 -7.66 2.08 2.22
CA CYS A 143 -6.54 2.35 1.33
C CYS A 143 -6.33 1.13 0.44
N GLU A 144 -6.33 1.35 -0.88
CA GLU A 144 -5.91 0.34 -1.86
C GLU A 144 -4.36 0.22 -1.84
N GLY A 145 -3.80 -0.84 -2.41
CA GLY A 145 -2.33 -1.04 -2.45
C GLY A 145 -1.73 -1.89 -1.30
N CYS A 146 -0.42 -2.16 -1.40
CA CYS A 146 0.31 -3.02 -0.47
C CYS A 146 0.71 -2.29 0.82
N MET A 147 -0.21 -2.22 1.78
CA MET A 147 0.04 -1.65 3.11
C MET A 147 1.14 -2.40 3.89
N LEU A 148 1.41 -3.66 3.55
CA LEU A 148 2.51 -4.42 4.13
C LEU A 148 3.88 -3.77 3.85
N GLY A 149 4.03 -3.10 2.70
CA GLY A 149 5.27 -2.39 2.36
C GLY A 149 5.63 -1.31 3.39
N LEU A 150 4.65 -0.51 3.82
CA LEU A 150 4.88 0.50 4.88
C LEU A 150 5.18 -0.14 6.23
N LEU A 151 4.51 -1.26 6.55
CA LEU A 151 4.75 -1.96 7.81
C LEU A 151 6.17 -2.51 7.89
N VAL A 152 6.64 -3.14 6.81
CA VAL A 152 8.01 -3.68 6.72
C VAL A 152 9.04 -2.55 6.83
N LEU A 153 8.85 -1.42 6.16
CA LEU A 153 9.77 -0.28 6.30
C LEU A 153 9.81 0.29 7.72
N TYR A 154 8.65 0.38 8.37
CA TYR A 154 8.57 0.82 9.76
C TYR A 154 9.33 -0.13 10.69
N PHE A 155 9.12 -1.45 10.53
CA PHE A 155 9.81 -2.45 11.32
C PHE A 155 11.33 -2.48 11.04
N GLN A 156 11.73 -2.30 9.78
CA GLN A 156 13.13 -2.16 9.42
C GLN A 156 13.77 -0.96 10.14
N LYS A 157 13.08 0.19 10.19
CA LYS A 157 13.58 1.36 10.92
C LYS A 157 13.68 1.09 12.42
N LEU A 158 12.68 0.44 13.01
CA LEU A 158 12.72 0.09 14.43
C LEU A 158 13.89 -0.83 14.77
N LYS A 159 14.16 -1.81 13.92
CA LYS A 159 15.20 -2.82 14.16
C LYS A 159 16.61 -2.32 13.85
N HIS A 160 16.77 -1.48 12.83
CA HIS A 160 18.09 -1.12 12.28
C HIS A 160 18.43 0.37 12.35
N GLY A 161 17.48 1.25 12.72
CA GLY A 161 17.68 2.69 12.72
C GLY A 161 17.42 3.33 11.36
N GLU A 162 18.25 4.31 10.97
CA GLU A 162 18.05 5.00 9.69
C GLU A 162 18.31 4.06 8.50
N LEU A 163 17.38 4.09 7.54
CA LEU A 163 17.37 3.14 6.42
C LEU A 163 18.37 3.49 5.31
N GLU A 164 18.83 4.74 5.24
CA GLU A 164 19.81 5.21 4.24
C GLU A 164 21.17 4.50 4.41
N ASP A 165 21.48 4.05 5.63
CA ASP A 165 22.73 3.36 5.97
C ASP A 165 22.57 1.82 6.03
N CYS A 166 21.37 1.29 5.75
CA CYS A 166 21.09 -0.14 5.83
C CYS A 166 21.77 -0.91 4.67
N GLN A 167 23.00 -1.35 4.89
CA GLN A 167 23.79 -2.18 3.95
C GLN A 167 23.47 -3.69 4.01
N GLU A 168 22.29 -4.09 4.49
CA GLU A 168 21.97 -5.52 4.62
C GLU A 168 22.06 -6.23 3.25
N PRO A 169 22.90 -7.27 3.12
CA PRO A 169 23.14 -7.96 1.85
C PRO A 169 22.01 -8.91 1.44
N GLU A 170 21.09 -9.25 2.35
CA GLU A 170 19.90 -10.05 2.05
C GLU A 170 18.69 -9.16 1.70
N PRO A 171 17.79 -9.60 0.81
CA PRO A 171 16.56 -8.86 0.54
C PRO A 171 15.77 -8.70 1.84
N TRP A 172 15.49 -7.48 2.29
CA TRP A 172 14.86 -7.24 3.61
C TRP A 172 13.63 -8.12 3.89
N LEU A 173 12.83 -8.42 2.85
CA LEU A 173 11.66 -9.28 2.97
C LEU A 173 11.96 -10.73 3.40
N SER A 174 13.16 -11.28 3.16
CA SER A 174 13.51 -12.63 3.64
C SER A 174 13.71 -12.67 5.16
N ALA A 175 14.14 -11.56 5.76
CA ALA A 175 14.28 -11.43 7.21
C ALA A 175 12.91 -11.35 7.92
N TRP A 176 11.87 -10.87 7.24
CA TRP A 176 10.54 -10.68 7.82
C TRP A 176 9.63 -11.91 7.65
N THR A 177 9.98 -12.99 8.36
CA THR A 177 9.10 -14.17 8.44
C THR A 177 7.81 -13.87 9.23
N ALA A 178 6.78 -14.71 9.11
CA ALA A 178 5.56 -14.56 9.91
C ALA A 178 5.84 -14.50 11.42
N LYS A 179 6.86 -15.24 11.89
CA LYS A 179 7.31 -15.22 13.29
C LYS A 179 7.92 -13.88 13.68
N GLU A 180 8.82 -13.36 12.85
CA GLU A 180 9.49 -12.08 13.08
C GLU A 180 8.49 -10.92 13.05
N LEU A 181 7.57 -10.93 12.09
CA LEU A 181 6.48 -9.95 12.01
C LEU A 181 5.59 -9.98 13.25
N SER A 182 5.27 -11.18 13.77
CA SER A 182 4.47 -11.33 14.99
C SER A 182 5.21 -10.80 16.22
N ALA A 183 6.48 -11.19 16.40
CA ALA A 183 7.30 -10.77 17.53
C ALA A 183 7.50 -9.24 17.56
N MET A 184 7.75 -8.63 16.40
CA MET A 184 7.87 -7.18 16.31
C MET A 184 6.53 -6.49 16.59
N ALA A 185 5.41 -7.01 16.06
CA ALA A 185 4.09 -6.46 16.35
C ALA A 185 3.74 -6.49 17.85
N GLU A 186 4.11 -7.55 18.57
CA GLU A 186 3.93 -7.65 20.04
C GLU A 186 4.74 -6.59 20.79
N THR A 187 5.94 -6.27 20.31
CA THR A 187 6.82 -5.24 20.91
C THR A 187 6.23 -3.83 20.76
N ILE A 188 5.47 -3.57 19.69
CA ILE A 188 4.94 -2.24 19.34
C ILE A 188 3.52 -2.03 19.85
N GLN A 189 2.79 -3.07 20.34
CA GLN A 189 1.47 -2.87 20.95
C GLN A 189 1.40 -1.75 22.01
N PRO A 190 2.43 -1.52 22.85
CA PRO A 190 2.46 -0.37 23.78
C PRO A 190 2.64 0.98 23.08
N GLU A 191 3.35 1.03 21.95
CA GLU A 191 3.66 2.27 21.20
C GLU A 191 2.51 2.70 20.26
N VAL A 192 1.78 1.75 19.67
CA VAL A 192 0.57 2.05 18.89
C VAL A 192 -0.54 2.66 19.76
N ILE A 193 -0.55 2.36 21.06
CA ILE A 193 -1.45 2.99 22.03
C ILE A 193 -1.13 4.49 22.18
N ASN A 194 0.14 4.90 22.21
CA ASN A 194 0.51 6.33 22.24
C ASN A 194 0.11 7.08 20.96
N LEU A 195 0.15 6.41 19.80
CA LEU A 195 -0.36 6.97 18.53
C LEU A 195 -1.89 7.21 18.54
N LEU A 196 -2.63 6.59 19.46
CA LEU A 196 -4.06 6.84 19.67
C LEU A 196 -4.31 8.03 20.62
N ASP A 197 -3.37 8.36 21.50
CA ASP A 197 -3.49 9.44 22.49
C ASP A 197 -3.18 10.84 21.94
N CYS A 198 -2.72 10.96 20.69
CA CYS A 198 -2.48 12.25 20.03
C CYS A 198 -3.73 12.89 19.37
N SER A 199 -4.94 12.52 19.80
CA SER A 199 -6.20 13.18 19.40
C SER A 199 -7.11 13.15 20.62
N GLU A 200 -7.22 14.20 21.44
CA GLU A 200 -7.91 15.47 21.19
C GLU A 200 -7.40 16.56 22.19
N PRO A 201 -7.28 17.84 21.82
CA PRO A 201 -7.23 18.90 22.83
C PRO A 201 -8.61 19.06 23.45
N ALA A 202 -8.70 18.82 24.76
CA ALA A 202 -9.87 19.12 25.57
C ALA A 202 -10.31 20.57 25.33
N GLN A 203 -11.52 20.76 24.82
CA GLN A 203 -12.17 22.06 24.86
C GLN A 203 -12.48 22.37 26.32
N ASN A 204 -11.67 23.26 26.90
CA ASN A 204 -12.00 23.91 28.16
C ASN A 204 -13.16 24.89 27.91
N GLU A 205 -14.36 24.52 28.30
CA GLU A 205 -15.37 25.50 28.70
C GLU A 205 -15.52 25.43 30.22
N ASP A 206 -14.69 26.23 30.89
CA ASP A 206 -14.93 26.71 32.25
C ASP A 206 -15.84 27.95 32.16
N GLY A 207 -16.86 28.00 33.00
CA GLY A 207 -17.79 29.12 33.04
C GLY A 207 -19.17 28.80 33.60
N GLY A 208 -19.24 28.09 34.72
CA GLY A 208 -20.47 28.00 35.49
C GLY A 208 -20.91 29.36 36.03
N LYS A 209 -22.22 29.62 36.03
CA LYS A 209 -22.89 30.20 37.21
C LYS A 209 -24.38 29.94 37.24
N GLU A 210 -24.74 29.39 38.38
CA GLU A 210 -26.03 29.01 38.95
C GLU A 210 -26.89 30.24 39.27
N GLY A 211 -28.22 30.09 39.24
CA GLY A 211 -29.15 31.12 39.69
C GLY A 211 -30.61 30.82 39.36
N ALA A 212 -31.24 29.93 40.12
CA ALA A 212 -32.68 29.73 40.12
C ALA A 212 -33.39 30.89 40.85
N THR A 213 -34.48 31.41 40.29
CA THR A 213 -35.60 31.95 41.09
C THR A 213 -36.93 31.74 40.36
N ILE A 214 -37.95 31.49 41.17
CA ILE A 214 -39.31 30.96 40.91
C ILE A 214 -40.32 32.11 40.68
N GLU A 215 -41.52 31.75 40.21
CA GLU A 215 -42.82 32.48 40.25
C GLU A 215 -43.05 33.53 39.15
N ASP A 216 -44.22 33.68 38.51
CA ASP A 216 -45.56 33.12 38.70
C ASP A 216 -46.43 33.38 37.43
N THR A 217 -47.54 32.65 37.29
CA THR A 217 -48.81 32.97 36.56
C THR A 217 -48.80 34.01 35.42
N SER A 218 -49.35 33.74 34.22
CA SER A 218 -50.79 33.68 33.95
C SER A 218 -51.03 33.36 32.45
N ASP A 219 -51.93 32.42 32.16
CA ASP A 219 -52.72 32.38 30.91
C ASP A 219 -53.63 33.64 30.86
N PRO A 220 -54.09 34.16 29.70
CA PRO A 220 -54.92 33.37 28.79
C PRO A 220 -54.76 33.68 27.27
N SER A 221 -55.16 32.70 26.46
CA SER A 221 -55.75 32.85 25.10
C SER A 221 -56.92 33.86 25.09
N PRO A 222 -57.57 34.26 23.96
CA PRO A 222 -57.40 33.82 22.56
C PRO A 222 -57.46 34.96 21.51
N GLU A 223 -57.08 34.65 20.26
CA GLU A 223 -57.89 34.74 19.02
C GLU A 223 -57.07 34.29 17.80
#